data_AF-A0A0T7FMP0-F1
#
_entry.id   AF-A0A0T7FMP0-F1
#
_cell.length_a   1.000
_cell.length_b   1.000
_cell.length_c   1.000
_cell.angle_alpha   90.00
_cell.angle_beta   90.00
_cell.angle_gamma   90.00
#
_symmetry.space_group_name_H-M   'P 1'
#
loop_
_entity.id
_entity.type
_entity.pdbx_description
1 polymer ?
#
loop_
_entity_poly.entity_id
_entity_poly.type
_entity_poly.pdbx_seq_one_letter_code
_entity_poly.pdbx_strand_id
1 'polypeptide(L)'
;MSKSSANYVQVPETAKINKPIFHTCPADEITEEVKAFIEAGNDPWLWHGHSHTPPPKNGTPPNYVGRFYLRKEQVESKTWAPCPCCSPDHRKFGRDGGLIAYFPDEKSIRLIGPDCFGSLNYEGHESAIADLKRREREKSELQYVLRCVGKIGKWRSAIDEMMKIGKQADTFFPGIQNRIEVSLQVKLWRNIRDGMLRVTEKLKTVKVGADGEPKEVTEHIDTILFPLDGYKALNPERKSLAPILEKLAGDLSKIAHVSENSVQLMPPMDRTALAKELKRILTSTQSVHDALAHELRFLSQVNVNRFRQWAADERSPVDFEFERKEGTISIRGHKEFNGMPIPEDLRTSYLPSIDAPVMGAKRR
;
A
#
# COMPACT_ATOMS: atom_id res chain seq x y z
N MET A 1 32.55 -20.84 -26.71
CA MET A 1 32.81 -20.44 -25.31
C MET A 1 33.62 -21.54 -24.63
N SER A 2 34.58 -21.19 -23.77
CA SER A 2 35.50 -22.16 -23.14
C SER A 2 34.81 -22.97 -22.04
N LYS A 3 35.08 -24.28 -21.98
CA LYS A 3 34.69 -25.16 -20.85
C LYS A 3 35.32 -24.74 -19.51
N SER A 4 36.26 -23.80 -19.53
CA SER A 4 36.94 -23.24 -18.35
C SER A 4 36.24 -22.03 -17.72
N SER A 5 35.07 -21.61 -18.22
CA SER A 5 34.32 -20.49 -17.65
C SER A 5 33.70 -20.87 -16.30
N ALA A 6 33.73 -19.95 -15.32
CA ALA A 6 33.00 -20.10 -14.05
C ALA A 6 31.47 -20.24 -14.22
N ASN A 7 30.95 -19.88 -15.40
CA ASN A 7 29.53 -20.01 -15.75
C ASN A 7 29.24 -21.31 -16.52
N TYR A 8 30.24 -22.11 -16.87
CA TYR A 8 30.01 -23.38 -17.57
C TYR A 8 29.38 -24.39 -16.61
N VAL A 9 28.32 -25.05 -17.08
CA VAL A 9 27.66 -26.16 -16.39
C VAL A 9 27.50 -27.28 -17.40
N GLN A 10 27.99 -28.47 -17.05
CA GLN A 10 27.76 -29.65 -17.87
C GLN A 10 26.32 -30.13 -17.66
N VAL A 11 25.42 -29.71 -18.55
CA VAL A 11 24.04 -30.22 -18.56
C VAL A 11 24.07 -31.69 -18.98
N PRO A 12 23.44 -32.61 -18.21
CA PRO A 12 23.43 -34.04 -18.55
C PRO A 12 22.83 -34.30 -19.93
N GLU A 13 23.37 -35.29 -20.65
CA GLU A 13 22.86 -35.68 -21.97
C GLU A 13 21.39 -36.12 -21.92
N THR A 14 20.95 -36.70 -20.80
CA THR A 14 19.53 -37.04 -20.55
C THR A 14 18.61 -35.82 -20.55
N ALA A 15 19.10 -34.65 -20.17
CA ALA A 15 18.35 -33.39 -20.25
C ALA A 15 18.38 -32.80 -21.66
N LYS A 16 19.37 -33.14 -22.50
CA LYS A 16 19.53 -32.66 -23.89
C LYS A 16 18.71 -33.46 -24.91
N ILE A 17 17.80 -34.31 -24.44
CA ILE A 17 16.83 -35.04 -25.27
C ILE A 17 15.51 -34.27 -25.27
N ASN A 18 14.87 -34.15 -26.43
CA ASN A 18 13.51 -33.61 -26.49
C ASN A 18 12.52 -34.60 -25.84
N LYS A 19 11.66 -34.11 -24.94
CA LYS A 19 10.70 -34.91 -24.17
C LYS A 19 9.26 -34.56 -24.59
N PRO A 20 8.71 -35.20 -25.64
CA PRO A 20 7.40 -34.88 -26.20
C PRO A 20 6.24 -35.50 -25.39
N ILE A 21 6.20 -35.27 -24.08
CA ILE A 21 5.27 -35.93 -23.15
C ILE A 21 3.99 -35.12 -22.88
N PHE A 22 3.91 -33.86 -23.34
CA PHE A 22 2.79 -32.96 -23.09
C PHE A 22 1.93 -32.81 -24.35
N HIS A 23 0.91 -33.65 -24.50
CA HIS A 23 0.05 -33.65 -25.70
C HIS A 23 -0.78 -32.38 -25.88
N THR A 24 -1.08 -31.70 -24.78
CA THR A 24 -1.82 -30.44 -24.72
C THR A 24 -1.07 -29.45 -23.85
N CYS A 25 -1.41 -28.16 -23.97
CA CYS A 25 -0.88 -27.15 -23.07
C CYS A 25 -1.21 -27.54 -21.62
N PRO A 26 -0.21 -27.70 -20.74
CA PRO A 26 -0.45 -28.15 -19.37
C PRO A 26 -1.16 -27.07 -18.56
N ALA A 27 -1.92 -27.53 -17.55
CA ALA A 27 -2.59 -26.68 -16.58
C ALA A 27 -1.63 -26.21 -15.46
N ASP A 28 -2.17 -25.49 -14.48
CA ASP A 28 -1.42 -24.94 -13.34
C ASP A 28 -0.64 -26.00 -12.54
N GLU A 29 -1.06 -27.26 -12.58
CA GLU A 29 -0.43 -28.39 -11.89
C GLU A 29 1.07 -28.51 -12.24
N ILE A 30 1.43 -28.39 -13.52
CA ILE A 30 2.83 -28.46 -13.95
C ILE A 30 3.61 -27.22 -13.47
N THR A 31 2.96 -26.06 -13.46
CA THR A 31 3.58 -24.83 -12.94
C THR A 31 3.92 -24.98 -11.46
N GLU A 32 3.01 -25.54 -10.65
CA GLU A 32 3.25 -25.79 -9.23
C GLU A 32 4.27 -26.91 -8.99
N GLU A 33 4.26 -27.96 -9.82
CA GLU A 33 5.26 -29.03 -9.75
C GLU A 33 6.69 -28.52 -10.01
N VAL A 34 6.88 -27.72 -11.06
CA VAL A 34 8.18 -27.10 -11.39
C VAL A 34 8.64 -26.18 -10.24
N LYS A 35 7.74 -25.37 -9.68
CA LYS A 35 8.09 -24.50 -8.54
C LYS A 35 8.52 -25.32 -7.34
N ALA A 36 7.75 -26.35 -6.97
CA ALA A 36 8.06 -27.22 -5.83
C ALA A 36 9.42 -27.93 -6.02
N PHE A 37 9.71 -28.40 -7.23
CA PHE A 37 11.00 -29.03 -7.56
C PHE A 37 12.18 -28.06 -7.34
N ILE A 38 12.05 -26.81 -7.77
CA ILE A 38 13.10 -25.78 -7.63
C ILE A 38 13.20 -25.28 -6.19
N GLU A 39 12.08 -25.12 -5.48
CA GLU A 39 12.04 -24.76 -4.06
C GLU A 39 12.69 -25.83 -3.17
N ALA A 40 12.56 -27.12 -3.53
CA ALA A 40 13.29 -28.22 -2.91
C ALA A 40 14.82 -28.16 -3.15
N GLY A 41 15.29 -27.22 -3.96
CA GLY A 41 16.69 -26.92 -4.18
C GLY A 41 17.34 -27.60 -5.36
N ASN A 42 16.54 -28.22 -6.23
CA ASN A 42 17.01 -28.83 -7.44
C ASN A 42 17.25 -27.79 -8.55
N ASP A 43 18.16 -28.11 -9.46
CA ASP A 43 18.46 -27.27 -10.61
C ASP A 43 17.37 -27.37 -11.69
N PRO A 44 16.87 -26.26 -12.27
CA PRO A 44 15.73 -26.29 -13.19
C PRO A 44 15.89 -27.25 -14.37
N TRP A 45 17.09 -27.33 -14.96
CA TRP A 45 17.35 -28.20 -16.13
C TRP A 45 17.34 -29.70 -15.81
N LEU A 46 17.26 -30.07 -14.53
CA LEU A 46 17.12 -31.46 -14.08
C LEU A 46 15.66 -31.88 -13.86
N TRP A 47 14.70 -30.96 -13.97
CA TRP A 47 13.29 -31.30 -13.83
C TRP A 47 12.88 -32.31 -14.93
N HIS A 48 12.13 -33.35 -14.54
CA HIS A 48 11.92 -34.52 -15.40
C HIS A 48 11.23 -34.18 -16.73
N GLY A 49 10.32 -33.20 -16.75
CA GLY A 49 9.65 -32.72 -17.96
C GLY A 49 10.42 -31.70 -18.80
N HIS A 50 11.58 -31.22 -18.35
CA HIS A 50 12.38 -30.21 -19.06
C HIS A 50 13.13 -30.80 -20.24
N SER A 51 13.00 -30.17 -21.41
CA SER A 51 13.81 -30.44 -22.61
C SER A 51 14.89 -29.37 -22.78
N HIS A 52 16.14 -29.72 -22.54
CA HIS A 52 17.29 -28.83 -22.72
C HIS A 52 17.82 -28.83 -24.16
N THR A 53 16.90 -28.72 -25.12
CA THR A 53 17.20 -28.61 -26.55
C THR A 53 16.84 -27.20 -27.04
N PRO A 54 17.58 -26.62 -28.00
CA PRO A 54 17.16 -25.35 -28.61
C PRO A 54 15.77 -25.48 -29.22
N PRO A 55 14.85 -24.52 -29.00
CA PRO A 55 13.52 -24.59 -29.57
C PRO A 55 13.56 -24.33 -31.09
N PRO A 56 12.53 -24.77 -31.84
CA PRO A 56 12.38 -24.47 -33.25
C PRO A 56 12.37 -22.96 -33.49
N LYS A 57 13.09 -22.51 -34.51
CA LYS A 57 13.08 -21.09 -34.93
C LYS A 57 11.80 -20.72 -35.67
N ASN A 58 11.24 -21.70 -36.39
CA ASN A 58 10.01 -21.57 -37.16
C ASN A 58 8.94 -22.48 -36.52
N GLY A 59 7.68 -22.06 -36.53
CA GLY A 59 6.58 -22.83 -35.98
C GLY A 59 5.71 -22.02 -35.03
N THR A 60 4.85 -22.72 -34.30
CA THR A 60 3.93 -22.14 -33.33
C THR A 60 4.73 -21.54 -32.15
N PRO A 61 4.49 -20.27 -31.77
CA PRO A 61 5.09 -19.68 -30.58
C PRO A 61 4.78 -20.50 -29.31
N PRO A 62 5.64 -20.41 -28.28
CA PRO A 62 5.40 -21.10 -27.03
C PRO A 62 4.18 -20.53 -26.30
N ASN A 63 3.48 -21.38 -25.56
CA ASN A 63 2.57 -20.94 -24.51
C ASN A 63 3.37 -20.86 -23.20
N TYR A 64 3.50 -19.67 -22.62
CA TYR A 64 4.07 -19.54 -21.27
C TYR A 64 3.04 -19.94 -20.23
N VAL A 65 3.22 -21.08 -19.59
CA VAL A 65 2.24 -21.63 -18.63
C VAL A 65 2.46 -21.11 -17.22
N GLY A 66 3.63 -20.54 -16.93
CA GLY A 66 3.91 -19.94 -15.63
C GLY A 66 5.32 -19.36 -15.52
N ARG A 67 5.61 -18.85 -14.32
CA ARG A 67 6.92 -18.34 -13.90
C ARG A 67 7.49 -19.20 -12.79
N PHE A 68 8.81 -19.26 -12.72
CA PHE A 68 9.54 -19.83 -11.60
C PHE A 68 10.67 -18.89 -11.17
N TYR A 69 11.11 -19.04 -9.93
CA TYR A 69 12.20 -18.27 -9.36
C TYR A 69 13.20 -19.21 -8.73
N LEU A 70 14.50 -18.92 -8.89
CA LEU A 70 15.53 -19.63 -8.15
C LEU A 70 15.49 -19.22 -6.68
N ARG A 71 16.01 -20.08 -5.79
CA ARG A 71 16.11 -19.74 -4.38
C ARG A 71 17.03 -18.54 -4.18
N LYS A 72 16.79 -17.78 -3.11
CA LYS A 72 17.55 -16.56 -2.81
C LYS A 72 19.05 -16.83 -2.75
N GLU A 73 19.45 -17.94 -2.13
CA GLU A 73 20.84 -18.38 -2.00
C GLU A 73 21.47 -18.64 -3.37
N GLN A 74 20.72 -19.22 -4.31
CA GLN A 74 21.18 -19.48 -5.68
C GLN A 74 21.34 -18.17 -6.48
N VAL A 75 20.45 -17.21 -6.27
CA VAL A 75 20.53 -15.89 -6.92
C VAL A 75 21.74 -15.11 -6.40
N GLU A 76 21.94 -15.06 -5.08
CA GLU A 76 23.03 -14.33 -4.42
C GLU A 76 24.41 -14.91 -4.74
N SER A 77 24.52 -16.25 -4.77
CA SER A 77 25.75 -16.97 -5.15
C SER A 77 26.01 -17.02 -6.66
N LYS A 78 25.12 -16.43 -7.48
CA LYS A 78 25.17 -16.47 -8.95
C LYS A 78 25.20 -17.90 -9.53
N THR A 79 24.63 -18.87 -8.82
CA THR A 79 24.40 -20.22 -9.34
C THR A 79 23.11 -20.24 -10.17
N TRP A 80 23.13 -19.47 -11.26
CA TRP A 80 22.01 -19.31 -12.17
C TRP A 80 21.82 -20.52 -13.07
N ALA A 81 20.70 -20.56 -13.80
CA ALA A 81 20.39 -21.64 -14.72
C ALA A 81 20.91 -21.36 -16.14
N PRO A 82 21.41 -22.39 -16.86
CA PRO A 82 21.70 -22.30 -18.28
C PRO A 82 20.41 -22.31 -19.09
N CYS A 83 20.44 -21.66 -20.26
CA CYS A 83 19.26 -21.49 -21.10
C CYS A 83 19.37 -22.30 -22.40
N PRO A 84 18.41 -23.20 -22.69
CA PRO A 84 18.47 -24.01 -23.90
C PRO A 84 18.35 -23.18 -25.19
N CYS A 85 17.79 -21.97 -25.12
CA CYS A 85 17.61 -21.11 -26.31
C CYS A 85 18.91 -20.45 -26.78
N CYS A 86 19.76 -20.01 -25.86
CA CYS A 86 20.83 -19.07 -26.18
C CYS A 86 22.16 -19.36 -25.49
N SER A 87 22.18 -20.17 -24.42
CA SER A 87 23.41 -20.53 -23.70
C SER A 87 23.21 -21.90 -23.02
N PRO A 88 23.20 -23.01 -23.79
CA PRO A 88 22.77 -24.32 -23.28
C PRO A 88 23.66 -24.87 -22.16
N ASP A 89 24.97 -24.60 -22.22
CA ASP A 89 25.90 -25.07 -21.18
C ASP A 89 26.44 -23.93 -20.31
N HIS A 90 25.84 -22.73 -20.35
CA HIS A 90 26.33 -21.58 -19.59
C HIS A 90 25.22 -20.88 -18.83
N ARG A 91 25.44 -20.69 -17.52
CA ARG A 91 24.53 -19.99 -16.61
C ARG A 91 24.19 -18.60 -17.14
N LYS A 92 22.89 -18.29 -17.23
CA LYS A 92 22.42 -17.07 -17.89
C LYS A 92 21.27 -16.37 -17.17
N PHE A 93 20.33 -17.09 -16.58
CA PHE A 93 19.15 -16.47 -15.97
C PHE A 93 18.90 -16.99 -14.54
N GLY A 94 18.44 -16.10 -13.67
CA GLY A 94 18.19 -16.41 -12.27
C GLY A 94 17.60 -15.25 -11.48
N ARG A 95 18.12 -14.03 -11.66
CA ARG A 95 17.68 -12.84 -10.92
C ARG A 95 16.20 -12.51 -11.13
N ASP A 96 15.77 -12.45 -12.40
CA ASP A 96 14.40 -12.07 -12.76
C ASP A 96 13.46 -13.28 -12.89
N GLY A 97 13.90 -14.45 -12.40
CA GLY A 97 13.22 -15.73 -12.58
C GLY A 97 13.36 -16.30 -13.98
N GLY A 98 12.51 -17.27 -14.30
CA GLY A 98 12.39 -17.90 -15.59
C GLY A 98 10.94 -18.18 -15.97
N LEU A 99 10.74 -18.58 -17.22
CA LEU A 99 9.45 -18.93 -17.81
C LEU A 99 9.37 -20.43 -18.01
N ILE A 100 8.20 -20.98 -17.73
CA ILE A 100 7.82 -22.34 -18.09
C ILE A 100 7.16 -22.27 -19.47
N ALA A 101 7.89 -22.65 -20.52
CA ALA A 101 7.46 -22.50 -21.90
C ALA A 101 7.05 -23.86 -22.48
N TYR A 102 5.77 -24.00 -22.82
CA TYR A 102 5.26 -25.15 -23.56
C TYR A 102 5.35 -24.88 -25.07
N PHE A 103 5.97 -25.78 -25.82
CA PHE A 103 6.11 -25.70 -27.27
C PHE A 103 5.12 -26.68 -27.93
N PRO A 104 4.02 -26.19 -28.55
CA PRO A 104 2.94 -27.05 -29.04
C PRO A 104 3.38 -28.05 -30.09
N ASP A 105 4.23 -27.62 -31.03
CA ASP A 105 4.67 -28.45 -32.16
C ASP A 105 5.53 -29.64 -31.71
N GLU A 106 6.28 -29.47 -30.63
CA GLU A 106 7.19 -30.49 -30.08
C GLU A 106 6.62 -31.22 -28.86
N LYS A 107 5.44 -30.80 -28.36
CA LYS A 107 4.79 -31.38 -27.18
C LYS A 107 5.69 -31.41 -25.95
N SER A 108 6.57 -30.41 -25.83
CA SER A 108 7.63 -30.38 -24.81
C SER A 108 7.65 -29.06 -24.04
N ILE A 109 8.20 -29.11 -22.83
CA ILE A 109 8.38 -27.94 -21.97
C ILE A 109 9.85 -27.60 -21.87
N ARG A 110 10.15 -26.30 -21.90
CA ARG A 110 11.48 -25.76 -21.62
C ARG A 110 11.39 -24.69 -20.54
N LEU A 111 12.27 -24.79 -19.58
CA LEU A 111 12.54 -23.75 -18.60
C LEU A 111 13.57 -22.79 -19.19
N ILE A 112 13.14 -21.56 -19.45
CA ILE A 112 13.93 -20.56 -20.19
C ILE A 112 14.02 -19.25 -19.42
N GLY A 113 15.04 -18.45 -19.72
CA GLY A 113 15.12 -17.09 -19.18
C GLY A 113 14.02 -16.17 -19.74
N PRO A 114 13.70 -15.08 -19.04
CA PRO A 114 12.55 -14.23 -19.34
C PRO A 114 12.55 -13.67 -20.76
N ASP A 115 13.71 -13.25 -21.27
CA ASP A 115 13.81 -12.66 -22.62
C ASP A 115 14.42 -13.63 -23.66
N CYS A 116 14.69 -14.88 -23.27
CA CYS A 116 15.56 -15.76 -24.04
C CYS A 116 14.92 -16.31 -25.33
N PHE A 117 13.60 -16.33 -25.43
CA PHE A 117 12.92 -16.69 -26.68
C PHE A 117 12.81 -15.51 -27.64
N GLY A 118 12.81 -14.27 -27.13
CA GLY A 118 12.72 -13.05 -27.95
C GLY A 118 13.86 -12.91 -28.96
N SER A 119 15.04 -13.46 -28.68
CA SER A 119 16.15 -13.50 -29.63
C SER A 119 15.94 -14.45 -30.82
N LEU A 120 14.98 -15.38 -30.72
CA LEU A 120 14.64 -16.34 -31.78
C LEU A 120 13.40 -15.90 -32.54
N ASN A 121 12.35 -15.49 -31.81
CA ASN A 121 11.10 -14.99 -32.37
C ASN A 121 10.52 -13.92 -31.44
N TYR A 122 10.78 -12.65 -31.76
CA TYR A 122 10.38 -11.50 -30.95
C TYR A 122 8.85 -11.35 -30.88
N GLU A 123 8.15 -11.41 -32.02
CA GLU A 123 6.69 -11.24 -32.05
C GLU A 123 5.96 -12.36 -31.30
N GLY A 124 6.41 -13.60 -31.49
CA GLY A 124 5.87 -14.75 -30.77
C GLY A 124 6.13 -14.66 -29.26
N HIS A 125 7.31 -14.17 -28.86
CA HIS A 125 7.64 -13.93 -27.46
C HIS A 125 6.70 -12.88 -26.81
N GLU A 126 6.56 -11.72 -27.44
CA GLU A 126 5.74 -10.62 -26.91
C GLU A 126 4.27 -11.03 -26.79
N SER A 127 3.72 -11.71 -27.80
CA SER A 127 2.36 -12.24 -27.78
C SER A 127 2.14 -13.22 -26.62
N ALA A 128 3.06 -14.18 -26.44
CA ALA A 128 2.96 -15.17 -25.37
C ALA A 128 3.15 -14.56 -23.96
N ILE A 129 4.03 -13.56 -23.81
CA ILE A 129 4.19 -12.82 -22.56
C ILE A 129 2.93 -12.02 -22.23
N ALA A 130 2.33 -11.36 -23.22
CA ALA A 130 1.10 -10.59 -23.04
C ALA A 130 -0.06 -11.51 -22.59
N ASP A 131 -0.18 -12.69 -23.19
CA ASP A 131 -1.16 -13.70 -22.78
C ASP A 131 -0.94 -14.19 -21.34
N LEU A 132 0.29 -14.53 -20.97
CA LEU A 132 0.63 -14.94 -19.59
C LEU A 132 0.27 -13.83 -18.59
N LYS A 133 0.70 -12.58 -18.85
CA LYS A 133 0.40 -11.44 -17.98
C LYS A 133 -1.10 -11.22 -17.82
N ARG A 134 -1.87 -11.40 -18.90
CA ARG A 134 -3.35 -11.34 -18.86
C ARG A 134 -3.92 -12.43 -17.94
N ARG A 135 -3.54 -13.70 -18.13
CA ARG A 135 -4.03 -14.82 -17.29
C ARG A 135 -3.62 -14.68 -15.82
N GLU A 136 -2.39 -14.29 -15.55
CA GLU A 136 -1.90 -14.00 -14.18
C GLU A 136 -2.73 -12.91 -13.52
N ARG A 137 -3.03 -11.84 -14.26
CA ARG A 137 -3.87 -10.74 -13.78
C ARG A 137 -5.30 -11.19 -13.49
N GLU A 138 -5.93 -11.92 -14.41
CA GLU A 138 -7.30 -12.42 -14.22
C GLU A 138 -7.42 -13.33 -12.99
N LYS A 139 -6.43 -14.23 -12.79
CA LYS A 139 -6.36 -15.10 -11.61
C LYS A 139 -6.17 -14.30 -10.32
N SER A 140 -5.26 -13.31 -10.33
CA SER A 140 -5.03 -12.42 -9.19
C SER A 140 -6.26 -11.58 -8.85
N GLU A 141 -6.98 -11.06 -9.84
CA GLU A 141 -8.20 -10.27 -9.66
C GLU A 141 -9.32 -11.15 -9.08
N LEU A 142 -9.49 -12.37 -9.59
CA LEU A 142 -10.42 -13.35 -9.02
C LEU A 142 -10.13 -13.64 -7.55
N GLN A 143 -8.89 -13.98 -7.22
CA GLN A 143 -8.48 -14.25 -5.84
C GLN A 143 -8.65 -13.01 -4.94
N TYR A 144 -8.39 -11.81 -5.45
CA TYR A 144 -8.64 -10.58 -4.72
C TYR A 144 -10.12 -10.40 -4.40
N VAL A 145 -11.00 -10.50 -5.41
CA VAL A 145 -12.44 -10.34 -5.22
C VAL A 145 -12.99 -11.39 -4.25
N LEU A 146 -12.60 -12.66 -4.38
CA LEU A 146 -13.05 -13.74 -3.48
C LEU A 146 -12.67 -13.46 -2.01
N ARG A 147 -11.45 -12.95 -1.75
CA ARG A 147 -11.04 -12.54 -0.39
C ARG A 147 -11.86 -11.36 0.17
N CYS A 148 -12.42 -10.53 -0.71
CA CYS A 148 -13.20 -9.36 -0.33
C CYS A 148 -14.67 -9.71 -0.07
N VAL A 149 -15.29 -10.54 -0.91
CA VAL A 149 -16.74 -10.78 -0.88
C VAL A 149 -17.22 -11.26 0.50
N GLY A 150 -16.53 -12.21 1.12
CA GLY A 150 -16.88 -12.71 2.46
C GLY A 150 -16.76 -11.67 3.59
N LYS A 151 -16.13 -10.51 3.34
CA LYS A 151 -15.91 -9.44 4.32
C LYS A 151 -16.82 -8.22 4.12
N ILE A 152 -17.58 -8.13 3.02
CA ILE A 152 -18.39 -6.94 2.68
C ILE A 152 -19.33 -6.54 3.83
N GLY A 153 -20.03 -7.50 4.44
CA GLY A 153 -20.94 -7.22 5.55
C GLY A 153 -20.24 -6.62 6.77
N LYS A 154 -19.02 -7.09 7.09
CA LYS A 154 -18.21 -6.55 8.20
C LYS A 154 -17.76 -5.13 7.90
N TRP A 155 -17.28 -4.86 6.69
CA TRP A 155 -16.87 -3.51 6.29
C TRP A 155 -18.04 -2.53 6.28
N ARG A 156 -19.23 -2.96 5.87
CA ARG A 156 -20.42 -2.13 5.95
C ARG A 156 -20.74 -1.74 7.39
N SER A 157 -20.75 -2.70 8.31
CA SER A 157 -20.95 -2.42 9.74
C SER A 157 -19.91 -1.43 10.28
N ALA A 158 -18.64 -1.60 9.90
CA ALA A 158 -17.56 -0.69 10.31
C ALA A 158 -17.74 0.72 9.74
N ILE A 159 -18.15 0.85 8.47
CA ILE A 159 -18.44 2.15 7.85
C ILE A 159 -19.64 2.82 8.54
N ASP A 160 -20.69 2.06 8.86
CA ASP A 160 -21.88 2.58 9.53
C ASP A 160 -21.55 3.10 10.94
N GLU A 161 -20.70 2.40 11.69
CA GLU A 161 -20.20 2.84 13.00
C GLU A 161 -19.30 4.07 12.88
N MET A 162 -18.32 4.07 11.97
CA MET A 162 -17.50 5.25 11.69
C MET A 162 -18.33 6.45 11.26
N MET A 163 -19.43 6.24 10.52
CA MET A 163 -20.30 7.32 10.08
C MET A 163 -20.99 8.00 11.27
N LYS A 164 -21.40 7.26 12.31
CA LYS A 164 -21.95 7.84 13.55
C LYS A 164 -20.93 8.75 14.22
N ILE A 165 -19.70 8.25 14.39
CA ILE A 165 -18.58 9.00 14.98
C ILE A 165 -18.25 10.22 14.12
N GLY A 166 -18.16 10.05 12.80
CA GLY A 166 -17.88 11.11 11.83
C GLY A 166 -18.89 12.24 11.88
N LYS A 167 -20.19 11.95 12.02
CA LYS A 167 -21.24 12.99 12.15
C LYS A 167 -21.05 13.86 13.39
N GLN A 168 -20.68 13.23 14.51
CA GLN A 168 -20.37 13.95 15.75
C GLN A 168 -19.09 14.78 15.60
N ALA A 169 -18.03 14.22 15.03
CA ALA A 169 -16.76 14.91 14.78
C ALA A 169 -16.96 16.14 13.87
N ASP A 170 -17.74 15.98 12.80
CA ASP A 170 -18.06 17.02 11.81
C ASP A 170 -18.87 18.19 12.38
N THR A 171 -19.52 18.00 13.53
CA THR A 171 -20.24 19.08 14.23
C THR A 171 -19.39 19.64 15.37
N PHE A 172 -18.78 18.75 16.15
CA PHE A 172 -18.10 19.10 17.40
C PHE A 172 -16.81 19.89 17.18
N PHE A 173 -15.91 19.40 16.32
CA PHE A 173 -14.60 20.05 16.14
C PHE A 173 -14.70 21.44 15.49
N PRO A 174 -15.51 21.64 14.43
CA PRO A 174 -15.77 22.99 13.94
C PRO A 174 -16.39 23.91 14.99
N GLY A 175 -17.24 23.37 15.88
CA GLY A 175 -17.78 24.13 17.01
C GLY A 175 -16.70 24.62 18.00
N ILE A 176 -15.71 23.78 18.30
CA ILE A 176 -14.55 24.15 19.13
C ILE A 176 -13.69 25.20 18.42
N GLN A 177 -13.34 24.96 17.15
CA GLN A 177 -12.53 25.89 16.36
C GLN A 177 -13.21 27.25 16.24
N ASN A 178 -14.52 27.30 15.98
CA ASN A 178 -15.27 28.55 15.83
C ASN A 178 -15.30 29.35 17.14
N ARG A 179 -15.47 28.69 18.29
CA ARG A 179 -15.40 29.36 19.60
C ARG A 179 -14.05 30.02 19.84
N ILE A 180 -12.95 29.37 19.45
CA ILE A 180 -11.61 29.92 19.62
C ILE A 180 -11.34 31.04 18.59
N GLU A 181 -11.51 30.75 17.29
CA GLU A 181 -11.09 31.68 16.25
C GLU A 181 -12.06 32.84 16.00
N VAL A 182 -13.36 32.58 16.08
CA VAL A 182 -14.39 33.59 15.79
C VAL A 182 -14.85 34.26 17.08
N SER A 183 -15.20 33.47 18.09
CA SER A 183 -15.78 34.04 19.31
C SER A 183 -14.75 34.67 20.24
N LEU A 184 -13.59 34.03 20.42
CA LEU A 184 -12.45 34.57 21.17
C LEU A 184 -11.49 35.41 20.32
N GLN A 185 -11.66 35.44 18.99
CA GLN A 185 -10.83 36.18 18.04
C GLN A 185 -9.34 35.77 18.06
N VAL A 186 -9.05 34.53 18.47
CA VAL A 186 -7.69 33.99 18.56
C VAL A 186 -7.31 33.39 17.21
N LYS A 187 -6.18 33.81 16.61
CA LYS A 187 -5.70 33.28 15.32
C LYS A 187 -5.01 31.92 15.50
N LEU A 188 -5.77 30.92 15.94
CA LEU A 188 -5.26 29.62 16.37
C LEU A 188 -4.48 28.89 15.29
N TRP A 189 -5.09 28.66 14.12
CA TRP A 189 -4.54 27.79 13.09
C TRP A 189 -3.20 28.29 12.53
N ARG A 190 -2.99 29.61 12.48
CA ARG A 190 -1.72 30.20 12.03
C ARG A 190 -0.54 29.87 12.95
N ASN A 191 -0.84 29.56 14.21
CA ASN A 191 0.12 29.27 15.26
C ASN A 191 0.36 27.76 15.46
N ILE A 192 -0.41 26.90 14.79
CA ILE A 192 -0.21 25.44 14.78
C ILE A 192 0.34 25.03 13.41
N ARG A 193 1.65 24.74 13.33
CA ARG A 193 2.29 24.34 12.06
C ARG A 193 2.73 22.88 12.11
N ASP A 194 2.18 22.06 11.23
CA ASP A 194 2.46 20.62 11.15
C ASP A 194 2.28 19.88 12.48
N GLY A 195 1.29 20.30 13.27
CA GLY A 195 1.04 19.75 14.60
C GLY A 195 2.03 20.20 15.66
N MET A 196 2.83 21.24 15.42
CA MET A 196 3.76 21.78 16.41
C MET A 196 3.20 23.09 16.99
N LEU A 197 3.11 23.15 18.32
CA LEU A 197 2.76 24.33 19.11
C LEU A 197 4.05 25.09 19.42
N ARG A 198 4.10 26.37 19.00
CA ARG A 198 5.30 27.21 19.12
C ARG A 198 5.05 28.40 20.05
N VAL A 199 6.12 28.87 20.67
CA VAL A 199 6.17 30.08 21.50
C VAL A 199 7.23 31.02 20.93
N THR A 200 7.11 32.32 21.22
CA THR A 200 8.07 33.32 20.75
C THR A 200 9.03 33.69 21.89
N GLU A 201 10.31 33.34 21.73
CA GLU A 201 11.36 33.65 22.69
C GLU A 201 12.10 34.94 22.30
N LYS A 202 12.36 35.79 23.28
CA LYS A 202 13.13 37.02 23.10
C LYS A 202 14.60 36.75 23.45
N LEU A 203 15.46 36.75 22.45
CA LEU A 203 16.91 36.57 22.62
C LEU A 203 17.61 37.90 22.39
N LYS A 204 18.41 38.34 23.36
CA LYS A 204 19.33 39.47 23.15
C LYS A 204 20.54 38.96 22.40
N THR A 205 20.76 39.49 21.21
CA THR A 205 21.92 39.17 20.36
C THR A 205 22.68 40.45 20.06
N VAL A 206 23.98 40.33 19.80
CA VAL A 206 24.79 41.46 19.33
C VAL A 206 24.96 41.33 17.82
N LYS A 207 24.49 42.33 17.07
CA LYS A 207 24.70 42.42 15.62
C LYS A 207 25.60 43.61 15.30
N VAL A 208 26.56 43.41 14.42
CA VAL A 208 27.43 44.49 13.94
C VAL A 208 26.68 45.31 12.90
N GLY A 209 26.55 46.62 13.14
CA GLY A 209 25.91 47.54 12.20
C GLY A 209 26.77 47.80 10.96
N ALA A 210 26.19 48.48 9.98
CA ALA A 210 26.94 48.91 8.77
C ALA A 210 28.09 49.88 9.08
N ASP A 211 28.08 50.48 10.27
CA ASP A 211 29.11 51.33 10.87
C ASP A 211 30.25 50.54 11.54
N GLY A 212 30.16 49.20 11.63
CA GLY A 212 31.15 48.35 12.27
C GLY A 212 30.99 48.23 13.80
N GLU A 213 30.04 48.95 14.40
CA GLU A 213 29.81 48.96 15.84
C GLU A 213 28.81 47.86 16.27
N PRO A 214 29.07 47.14 17.37
CA PRO A 214 28.15 46.16 17.91
C PRO A 214 26.91 46.83 18.51
N LYS A 215 25.72 46.47 18.02
CA LYS A 215 24.43 46.89 18.58
C LYS A 215 23.70 45.68 19.18
N GLU A 216 23.24 45.82 20.42
CA GLU A 216 22.32 44.85 21.01
C GLU A 216 20.97 44.94 20.30
N VAL A 217 20.55 43.82 19.71
CA VAL A 217 19.25 43.67 19.05
C VAL A 217 18.51 42.54 19.77
N THR A 218 17.25 42.81 20.14
CA THR A 218 16.35 41.75 20.63
C THR A 218 15.77 41.04 19.42
N GLU A 219 16.18 39.80 19.21
CA GLU A 219 15.59 38.91 18.21
C GLU A 219 14.42 38.15 18.80
N HIS A 220 13.47 37.77 17.94
CA HIS A 220 12.31 36.96 18.30
C HIS A 220 12.43 35.64 17.53
N ILE A 221 12.56 34.54 18.26
CA ILE A 221 12.72 33.20 17.69
C ILE A 221 11.51 32.36 18.06
N ASP A 222 10.91 31.70 17.07
CA ASP A 222 9.83 30.74 17.29
C ASP A 222 10.42 29.38 17.71
N THR A 223 10.21 29.00 18.97
CA THR A 223 10.67 27.73 19.53
C THR A 223 9.49 26.77 19.67
N ILE A 224 9.69 25.48 19.35
CA ILE A 224 8.67 24.45 19.52
C ILE A 224 8.55 24.11 21.01
N LEU A 225 7.34 24.23 21.56
CA LEU A 225 7.05 23.86 22.94
C LEU A 225 6.51 22.43 23.04
N PHE A 226 5.48 22.09 22.24
CA PHE A 226 4.85 20.78 22.28
C PHE A 226 4.39 20.29 20.89
N PRO A 227 4.43 18.97 20.62
CA PRO A 227 3.69 18.36 19.53
C PRO A 227 2.22 18.12 19.92
N LEU A 228 1.30 18.36 19.00
CA LEU A 228 -0.15 18.20 19.14
C LEU A 228 -0.68 17.21 18.09
N ASP A 229 -0.85 15.95 18.49
CA ASP A 229 -1.52 14.99 17.62
C ASP A 229 -3.00 15.33 17.51
N GLY A 230 -3.58 15.09 16.34
CA GLY A 230 -4.98 15.43 16.08
C GLY A 230 -5.24 16.90 15.80
N TYR A 231 -4.19 17.73 15.67
CA TYR A 231 -4.31 19.16 15.35
C TYR A 231 -5.23 19.46 14.15
N LYS A 232 -5.31 18.57 13.15
CA LYS A 232 -6.21 18.70 11.99
C LYS A 232 -7.69 18.83 12.37
N ALA A 233 -8.09 18.37 13.55
CA ALA A 233 -9.42 18.60 14.09
C ALA A 233 -9.74 20.10 14.23
N LEU A 234 -8.73 20.93 14.49
CA LEU A 234 -8.84 22.38 14.65
C LEU A 234 -8.63 23.16 13.35
N ASN A 235 -8.50 22.48 12.20
CA ASN A 235 -8.31 23.16 10.92
C ASN A 235 -9.61 23.87 10.49
N PRO A 236 -9.61 25.18 10.19
CA PRO A 236 -10.78 25.88 9.65
C PRO A 236 -11.25 25.31 8.30
N GLU A 237 -10.35 24.74 7.51
CA GLU A 237 -10.65 24.09 6.22
C GLU A 237 -10.85 22.57 6.37
N ARG A 238 -11.15 22.08 7.58
CA ARG A 238 -11.41 20.67 7.83
C ARG A 238 -12.55 20.18 6.94
N LYS A 239 -12.31 19.08 6.23
CA LYS A 239 -13.32 18.41 5.39
C LYS A 239 -14.22 17.54 6.25
N SER A 240 -15.53 17.62 6.02
CA SER A 240 -16.49 16.72 6.66
C SER A 240 -16.26 15.27 6.20
N LEU A 241 -16.14 14.36 7.17
CA LEU A 241 -15.84 12.95 6.93
C LEU A 241 -17.11 12.10 6.75
N ALA A 242 -18.20 12.45 7.41
CA ALA A 242 -19.46 11.70 7.36
C ALA A 242 -20.05 11.60 5.95
N PRO A 243 -20.09 12.66 5.12
CA PRO A 243 -20.60 12.55 3.74
C PRO A 243 -19.76 11.61 2.86
N ILE A 244 -18.46 11.52 3.14
CA ILE A 244 -17.56 10.58 2.43
C ILE A 244 -17.91 9.15 2.83
N LEU A 245 -18.10 8.89 4.12
CA LEU A 245 -18.50 7.56 4.63
C LEU A 245 -19.87 7.15 4.11
N GLU A 246 -20.85 8.06 4.06
CA GLU A 246 -22.18 7.81 3.51
C GLU A 246 -22.11 7.40 2.03
N LYS A 247 -21.32 8.12 1.24
CA LYS A 247 -21.07 7.75 -0.17
C LYS A 247 -20.44 6.35 -0.27
N LEU A 248 -19.43 6.06 0.55
CA LEU A 248 -18.74 4.76 0.55
C LEU A 248 -19.67 3.61 0.98
N ALA A 249 -20.54 3.83 1.96
CA ALA A 249 -21.58 2.87 2.35
C ALA A 249 -22.57 2.60 1.21
N GLY A 250 -22.98 3.64 0.49
CA GLY A 250 -23.82 3.53 -0.70
C GLY A 250 -23.15 2.73 -1.82
N ASP A 251 -21.88 3.03 -2.11
CA ASP A 251 -21.11 2.32 -3.13
C ASP A 251 -20.87 0.84 -2.75
N LEU A 252 -20.56 0.55 -1.48
CA LEU A 252 -20.40 -0.82 -0.98
C LEU A 252 -21.73 -1.59 -1.02
N SER A 253 -22.86 -0.91 -0.78
CA SER A 253 -24.19 -1.54 -0.83
C SER A 253 -24.57 -1.98 -2.25
N LYS A 254 -24.13 -1.25 -3.29
CA LYS A 254 -24.35 -1.63 -4.69
C LYS A 254 -23.72 -2.98 -5.04
N ILE A 255 -22.65 -3.38 -4.35
CA ILE A 255 -21.93 -4.63 -4.58
C ILE A 255 -22.21 -5.71 -3.53
N ALA A 256 -23.13 -5.46 -2.58
CA ALA A 256 -23.42 -6.38 -1.48
C ALA A 256 -24.13 -7.69 -1.92
N HIS A 257 -24.73 -7.70 -3.11
CA HIS A 257 -25.38 -8.89 -3.67
C HIS A 257 -24.39 -9.87 -4.33
N VAL A 258 -23.12 -9.47 -4.47
CA VAL A 258 -22.08 -10.29 -5.08
C VAL A 258 -21.69 -11.40 -4.12
N SER A 259 -21.77 -12.64 -4.59
CA SER A 259 -21.39 -13.88 -3.90
C SER A 259 -20.19 -14.55 -4.56
N GLU A 260 -19.51 -15.45 -3.85
CA GLU A 260 -18.39 -16.24 -4.42
C GLU A 260 -18.79 -16.95 -5.72
N ASN A 261 -19.96 -17.58 -5.75
CA ASN A 261 -20.49 -18.26 -6.95
C ASN A 261 -20.69 -17.29 -8.12
N SER A 262 -21.28 -16.11 -7.87
CA SER A 262 -21.47 -15.11 -8.92
C SER A 262 -20.15 -14.56 -9.48
N VAL A 263 -19.10 -14.47 -8.64
CA VAL A 263 -17.77 -13.98 -9.06
C VAL A 263 -17.02 -15.00 -9.91
N GLN A 264 -17.17 -16.29 -9.61
CA GLN A 264 -16.55 -17.34 -10.42
C GLN A 264 -17.12 -17.38 -11.85
N LEU A 265 -18.43 -17.12 -11.98
CA LEU A 265 -19.14 -17.07 -13.27
C LEU A 265 -19.01 -15.71 -13.98
N MET A 266 -18.41 -14.71 -13.34
CA MET A 266 -18.32 -13.35 -13.86
C MET A 266 -17.30 -13.24 -15.00
N PRO A 267 -17.62 -12.55 -16.11
CA PRO A 267 -16.66 -12.27 -17.17
C PRO A 267 -15.43 -11.52 -16.65
N PRO A 268 -14.23 -11.72 -17.24
CA PRO A 268 -13.00 -11.06 -16.81
C PRO A 268 -13.10 -9.52 -16.73
N MET A 269 -13.82 -8.89 -17.66
CA MET A 269 -14.00 -7.44 -17.68
C MET A 269 -14.78 -6.93 -16.46
N ASP A 270 -15.90 -7.58 -16.14
CA ASP A 270 -16.74 -7.21 -14.99
C ASP A 270 -16.02 -7.48 -13.67
N ARG A 271 -15.27 -8.58 -13.60
CA ARG A 271 -14.41 -8.91 -12.47
C ARG A 271 -13.29 -7.87 -12.26
N THR A 272 -12.69 -7.38 -13.35
CA THR A 272 -11.72 -6.28 -13.30
C THR A 272 -12.36 -5.01 -12.74
N ALA A 273 -13.56 -4.67 -13.21
CA ALA A 273 -14.30 -3.49 -12.75
C ALA A 273 -14.65 -3.59 -11.26
N LEU A 274 -15.15 -4.74 -10.83
CA LEU A 274 -15.46 -5.02 -9.42
C LEU A 274 -14.21 -4.95 -8.52
N ALA A 275 -13.09 -5.54 -8.96
CA ALA A 275 -11.83 -5.49 -8.22
C ALA A 275 -11.33 -4.04 -8.05
N LYS A 276 -11.41 -3.23 -9.11
CA LYS A 276 -11.06 -1.80 -9.04
C LYS A 276 -11.97 -1.04 -8.09
N GLU A 277 -13.26 -1.30 -8.14
CA GLU A 277 -14.24 -0.61 -7.31
C GLU A 277 -14.08 -0.97 -5.82
N LEU A 278 -13.94 -2.25 -5.49
CA LEU A 278 -13.62 -2.71 -4.13
C LEU A 278 -12.33 -2.04 -3.62
N LYS A 279 -11.27 -2.00 -4.45
CA LYS A 279 -10.01 -1.38 -4.07
C LYS A 279 -10.17 0.12 -3.80
N ARG A 280 -10.93 0.82 -4.64
CA ARG A 280 -11.25 2.25 -4.46
C ARG A 280 -11.97 2.46 -3.13
N ILE A 281 -13.07 1.72 -2.89
CA ILE A 281 -13.88 1.85 -1.67
C ILE A 281 -13.03 1.60 -0.43
N LEU A 282 -12.26 0.50 -0.40
CA LEU A 282 -11.46 0.14 0.78
C LEU A 282 -10.32 1.12 1.03
N THR A 283 -9.63 1.59 -0.01
CA THR A 283 -8.55 2.58 0.14
C THR A 283 -9.11 3.91 0.65
N SER A 284 -10.24 4.36 0.11
CA SER A 284 -10.92 5.56 0.59
C SER A 284 -11.43 5.41 2.03
N THR A 285 -11.97 4.23 2.37
CA THR A 285 -12.44 3.94 3.73
C THR A 285 -11.29 3.97 4.72
N GLN A 286 -10.13 3.37 4.40
CA GLN A 286 -8.94 3.42 5.23
C GLN A 286 -8.44 4.87 5.40
N SER A 287 -8.42 5.65 4.33
CA SER A 287 -8.01 7.06 4.41
C SER A 287 -8.91 7.89 5.33
N VAL A 288 -10.23 7.63 5.33
CA VAL A 288 -11.17 8.31 6.23
C VAL A 288 -11.03 7.81 7.66
N HIS A 289 -10.86 6.50 7.84
CA HIS A 289 -10.55 5.90 9.15
C HIS A 289 -9.32 6.57 9.77
N ASP A 290 -8.22 6.70 9.02
CA ASP A 290 -6.98 7.29 9.52
C ASP A 290 -7.13 8.80 9.82
N ALA A 291 -7.90 9.52 9.01
CA ALA A 291 -8.21 10.92 9.26
C ALA A 291 -9.03 11.09 10.55
N LEU A 292 -10.09 10.30 10.72
CA LEU A 292 -10.92 10.31 11.92
C LEU A 292 -10.12 9.90 13.16
N ALA A 293 -9.31 8.84 13.06
CA ALA A 293 -8.43 8.37 14.12
C ALA A 293 -7.47 9.48 14.57
N HIS A 294 -6.89 10.19 13.60
CA HIS A 294 -6.02 11.32 13.88
C HIS A 294 -6.78 12.42 14.64
N GLU A 295 -7.95 12.85 14.17
CA GLU A 295 -8.74 13.90 14.82
C GLU A 295 -9.16 13.52 16.25
N LEU A 296 -9.57 12.29 16.48
CA LEU A 296 -9.92 11.80 17.83
C LEU A 296 -8.75 11.91 18.82
N ARG A 297 -7.50 11.80 18.36
CA ARG A 297 -6.32 11.97 19.24
C ARG A 297 -6.23 13.35 19.86
N PHE A 298 -6.80 14.39 19.24
CA PHE A 298 -6.84 15.73 19.82
C PHE A 298 -7.48 15.72 21.21
N LEU A 299 -8.53 14.90 21.38
CA LEU A 299 -9.26 14.79 22.64
C LEU A 299 -8.54 13.98 23.70
N SER A 300 -7.43 13.30 23.39
CA SER A 300 -6.66 12.57 24.41
C SER A 300 -6.19 13.51 25.52
N GLN A 301 -6.11 13.00 26.76
CA GLN A 301 -5.72 13.81 27.92
C GLN A 301 -4.35 14.47 27.72
N VAL A 302 -3.41 13.75 27.09
CA VAL A 302 -2.07 14.25 26.80
C VAL A 302 -2.13 15.46 25.86
N ASN A 303 -2.87 15.37 24.76
CA ASN A 303 -2.96 16.47 23.80
C ASN A 303 -3.74 17.66 24.33
N VAL A 304 -4.82 17.43 25.08
CA VAL A 304 -5.55 18.51 25.76
C VAL A 304 -4.65 19.22 26.78
N ASN A 305 -3.87 18.48 27.58
CA ASN A 305 -2.95 19.09 28.54
C ASN A 305 -1.85 19.90 27.86
N ARG A 306 -1.26 19.39 26.77
CA ARG A 306 -0.27 20.14 25.97
C ARG A 306 -0.87 21.42 25.39
N PHE A 307 -2.09 21.34 24.85
CA PHE A 307 -2.80 22.49 24.30
C PHE A 307 -3.11 23.55 25.37
N ARG A 308 -3.57 23.11 26.55
CA ARG A 308 -3.78 23.96 27.73
C ARG A 308 -2.49 24.65 28.18
N GLN A 309 -1.42 23.88 28.37
CA GLN A 309 -0.13 24.41 28.83
C GLN A 309 0.46 25.39 27.84
N TRP A 310 0.35 25.10 26.53
CA TRP A 310 0.77 26.02 25.49
C TRP A 310 -0.03 27.31 25.50
N ALA A 311 -1.36 27.26 25.65
CA ALA A 311 -2.20 28.46 25.67
C ALA A 311 -1.99 29.31 26.93
N ALA A 312 -1.52 28.71 28.03
CA ALA A 312 -1.23 29.39 29.29
C ALA A 312 0.24 29.85 29.44
N ASP A 313 1.14 29.48 28.52
CA ASP A 313 2.55 29.92 28.56
C ASP A 313 2.62 31.43 28.24
N GLU A 314 3.34 32.20 29.05
CA GLU A 314 3.48 33.65 28.86
C GLU A 314 4.12 34.04 27.52
N ARG A 315 4.88 33.11 26.90
CA ARG A 315 5.51 33.29 25.58
C ARG A 315 4.60 32.85 24.44
N SER A 316 3.39 32.39 24.73
CA SER A 316 2.46 31.90 23.74
C SER A 316 1.94 33.03 22.84
N PRO A 317 1.75 32.78 21.52
CA PRO A 317 1.18 33.77 20.62
C PRO A 317 -0.35 33.88 20.73
N VAL A 318 -0.96 33.19 21.69
CA VAL A 318 -2.40 33.14 21.96
C VAL A 318 -2.66 33.34 23.44
N ASP A 319 -3.85 33.82 23.78
CA ASP A 319 -4.28 34.03 25.17
C ASP A 319 -5.71 33.51 25.34
N PHE A 320 -5.81 32.30 25.90
CA PHE A 320 -7.07 31.67 26.34
C PHE A 320 -6.76 30.46 27.23
N GLU A 321 -7.74 30.05 28.02
CA GLU A 321 -7.72 28.80 28.77
C GLU A 321 -8.51 27.72 28.03
N PHE A 322 -7.99 26.49 28.03
CA PHE A 322 -8.66 25.31 27.50
C PHE A 322 -8.60 24.18 28.52
N GLU A 323 -9.73 23.60 28.87
CA GLU A 323 -9.78 22.55 29.90
C GLU A 323 -10.74 21.43 29.50
N ARG A 324 -10.33 20.18 29.70
CA ARG A 324 -11.21 19.00 29.66
C ARG A 324 -11.38 18.45 31.06
N LYS A 325 -12.61 18.35 31.53
CA LYS A 325 -12.97 17.74 32.82
C LYS A 325 -14.30 17.00 32.71
N GLU A 326 -14.37 15.79 33.26
CA GLU A 326 -15.60 14.98 33.36
C GLU A 326 -16.39 14.84 32.04
N GLY A 327 -15.68 14.68 30.92
CA GLY A 327 -16.32 14.51 29.59
C GLY A 327 -16.87 15.80 28.98
N THR A 328 -16.50 16.96 29.53
CA THR A 328 -16.80 18.28 28.98
C THR A 328 -15.53 19.05 28.62
N ILE A 329 -15.67 20.05 27.76
CA ILE A 329 -14.64 21.03 27.43
C ILE A 329 -15.10 22.41 27.90
N SER A 330 -14.19 23.14 28.53
CA SER A 330 -14.34 24.57 28.82
C SER A 330 -13.30 25.36 28.05
N ILE A 331 -13.70 26.49 27.46
CA ILE A 331 -12.81 27.44 26.78
C ILE A 331 -13.08 28.82 27.36
N ARG A 332 -12.05 29.49 27.89
CA ARG A 332 -12.19 30.78 28.58
C ARG A 332 -11.19 31.78 28.02
N GLY A 333 -11.57 33.04 27.96
CA GLY A 333 -10.76 34.17 27.52
C GLY A 333 -11.56 35.44 27.80
N HIS A 334 -11.64 36.36 26.84
CA HIS A 334 -12.56 37.50 26.98
C HIS A 334 -14.06 37.09 26.96
N LYS A 335 -14.38 35.87 26.50
CA LYS A 335 -15.68 35.19 26.66
C LYS A 335 -15.46 33.83 27.28
N GLU A 336 -16.50 33.28 27.89
CA GLU A 336 -16.44 31.97 28.53
C GLU A 336 -17.45 31.00 27.93
N PHE A 337 -16.96 29.79 27.65
CA PHE A 337 -17.73 28.66 27.14
C PHE A 337 -17.48 27.48 28.06
N ASN A 338 -18.27 27.37 29.13
CA ASN A 338 -18.07 26.33 30.15
C ASN A 338 -18.93 25.09 29.86
N GLY A 339 -18.38 23.90 30.16
CA GLY A 339 -19.16 22.66 30.23
C GLY A 339 -19.71 22.14 28.90
N MET A 340 -19.04 22.37 27.77
CA MET A 340 -19.47 21.82 26.48
C MET A 340 -19.34 20.29 26.50
N PRO A 341 -20.43 19.53 26.31
CA PRO A 341 -20.35 18.08 26.36
C PRO A 341 -19.53 17.55 25.16
N ILE A 342 -18.55 16.71 25.44
CA ILE A 342 -17.92 15.88 24.40
C ILE A 342 -18.92 14.76 24.09
N PRO A 343 -19.35 14.59 22.82
CA PRO A 343 -20.21 13.47 22.42
C PRO A 343 -19.61 12.12 22.83
N GLU A 344 -20.44 11.18 23.26
CA GLU A 344 -19.99 9.90 23.82
C GLU A 344 -19.10 9.12 22.85
N ASP A 345 -19.45 9.07 21.57
CA ASP A 345 -18.68 8.33 20.57
C ASP A 345 -17.31 8.97 20.27
N LEU A 346 -17.12 10.25 20.60
CA LEU A 346 -15.83 10.94 20.50
C LEU A 346 -14.97 10.76 21.76
N ARG A 347 -15.55 10.29 22.87
CA ARG A 347 -14.79 10.03 24.11
C ARG A 347 -14.00 8.73 24.01
N THR A 348 -14.51 7.76 23.24
CA THR A 348 -13.83 6.50 22.97
C THR A 348 -12.79 6.71 21.88
N SER A 349 -11.53 6.33 22.14
CA SER A 349 -10.49 6.30 21.10
C SER A 349 -10.62 5.09 20.16
N TYR A 350 -11.72 4.36 20.25
CA TYR A 350 -11.97 3.16 19.47
C TYR A 350 -12.57 3.53 18.12
N LEU A 351 -11.97 3.00 17.07
CA LEU A 351 -12.54 2.97 15.73
C LEU A 351 -12.59 1.51 15.27
N PRO A 352 -13.63 1.11 14.54
CA PRO A 352 -13.74 -0.24 14.02
C PRO A 352 -12.62 -0.50 12.99
N SER A 353 -12.02 -1.69 13.08
CA SER A 353 -10.92 -2.07 12.18
C SER A 353 -11.43 -2.34 10.76
N ILE A 354 -10.69 -1.83 9.77
CA ILE A 354 -10.86 -2.15 8.35
C ILE A 354 -9.76 -3.15 7.97
N ASP A 355 -10.05 -4.45 8.06
CA ASP A 355 -9.14 -5.51 7.61
C ASP A 355 -9.19 -5.64 6.08
N ALA A 356 -8.65 -4.64 5.39
CA ALA A 356 -8.49 -4.66 3.94
C ALA A 356 -7.41 -5.67 3.56
N PRO A 357 -7.67 -6.60 2.62
CA PRO A 357 -6.66 -7.56 2.19
C PRO A 357 -5.44 -6.79 1.69
N VAL A 358 -4.29 -7.03 2.35
CA VAL A 358 -3.01 -6.43 1.98
C VAL A 358 -2.79 -6.68 0.50
N MET A 359 -2.83 -5.59 -0.28
CA MET A 359 -2.38 -5.60 -1.66
C MET A 359 -0.94 -6.07 -1.60
N GLY A 360 -0.67 -7.28 -2.12
CA GLY A 360 0.62 -7.94 -1.99
C GLY A 360 1.73 -6.91 -2.11
N ALA A 361 2.46 -6.69 -1.01
CA ALA A 361 3.68 -5.93 -1.06
C ALA A 361 4.44 -6.51 -2.26
N LYS A 362 4.83 -5.67 -3.22
CA LYS A 362 5.77 -6.08 -4.26
C LYS A 362 6.93 -6.70 -3.48
N ARG A 363 7.00 -8.04 -3.45
CA ARG A 363 8.18 -8.76 -3.00
C ARG A 363 9.22 -8.31 -4.01
N ARG A 364 10.06 -7.39 -3.56
CA ARG A 364 11.18 -6.84 -4.31
C ARG A 364 12.17 -7.95 -4.61
#